data_AF-E6WK64-F1
#
_entry.id   AF-E6WK64-F1
#
_cell.length_a   1.000
_cell.length_b   1.000
_cell.length_c   1.000
_cell.angle_alpha   90.00
_cell.angle_beta   90.00
_cell.angle_gamma   90.00
#
_symmetry.space_group_name_H-M   'P 1'
#
loop_
_entity.id
_entity.type
_entity.pdbx_description
1 polymer ?
#
loop_
_entity_poly.entity_id
_entity_poly.type
_entity_poly.pdbx_seq_one_letter_code
_entity_poly.pdbx_strand_id
1 'polypeptide(L)' 'MRKDKDDDYRAVALLVTLSPEMNRELSKAAERSGRSKSGEARLRLMDHLTFFSEIACSGKRFSHNDK' A
#
# COMPACT_ATOMS: atom_id res chain seq x y z
N MET A 1 31.49 9.97 11.01
CA MET A 1 30.66 9.70 9.82
C MET A 1 29.24 9.46 10.31
N ARG A 2 28.30 10.37 10.05
CA ARG A 2 26.88 10.14 10.37
C ARG A 2 26.36 9.16 9.32
N LYS A 3 25.85 8.01 9.75
CA LYS A 3 25.24 7.03 8.85
C LYS A 3 23.89 7.61 8.46
N ASP A 4 23.71 7.99 7.20
CA ASP A 4 22.44 8.49 6.71
C ASP A 4 21.37 7.41 6.90
N LYS A 5 20.20 7.79 7.44
CA LYS A 5 19.08 6.89 7.76
C LYS A 5 18.38 6.30 6.52
N ASP A 6 18.81 6.70 5.33
CA ASP A 6 18.23 6.22 4.07
C ASP A 6 18.57 4.75 3.78
N ASP A 7 19.57 4.21 4.47
CA ASP A 7 19.94 2.78 4.38
C ASP A 7 18.85 1.84 4.93
N ASP A 8 17.88 2.37 5.70
CA ASP A 8 16.76 1.62 6.27
C ASP A 8 15.60 1.41 5.27
N TYR A 9 15.55 2.15 4.15
CA TYR A 9 14.44 2.12 3.19
C TYR A 9 14.81 1.51 1.84
N ARG A 10 15.49 0.36 1.87
CA ARG A 10 15.85 -0.38 0.64
C ARG A 10 14.64 -1.05 0.01
N ALA A 11 14.71 -1.28 -1.30
CA ALA A 11 13.69 -2.05 -2.01
C ALA A 11 13.63 -3.49 -1.47
N VAL A 12 12.43 -3.93 -1.11
CA VAL A 12 12.16 -5.27 -0.61
C VAL A 12 11.09 -5.96 -1.45
N ALA A 13 11.17 -7.28 -1.54
CA ALA A 13 10.09 -8.10 -2.06
C ALA A 13 9.20 -8.56 -0.88
N LEU A 14 7.89 -8.42 -1.04
CA LEU A 14 6.90 -8.85 -0.06
C LEU A 14 6.03 -9.95 -0.67
N LEU A 15 5.84 -11.04 0.07
CA LEU A 15 4.84 -12.06 -0.25
C LEU A 15 3.55 -11.74 0.51
N VAL A 16 2.47 -11.51 -0.21
CA VAL A 16 1.16 -11.18 0.37
C VAL A 16 0.15 -12.25 -0.01
N THR A 17 -0.46 -12.89 0.98
CA THR A 17 -1.57 -13.81 0.78
C THR A 17 -2.87 -13.03 0.66
N LEU A 18 -3.57 -13.17 -0.46
CA LEU A 18 -4.85 -12.51 -0.70
C LEU A 18 -6.00 -13.46 -0.39
N SER A 19 -7.03 -12.95 0.28
CA SER A 19 -8.30 -13.67 0.36
C SER A 19 -8.92 -13.80 -1.04
N PRO A 20 -9.84 -14.76 -1.26
CA PRO A 20 -10.52 -14.90 -2.54
C PRO A 20 -11.20 -13.60 -3.02
N GLU A 21 -11.80 -12.85 -2.09
CA GLU A 21 -12.44 -11.57 -2.36
C GLU A 21 -11.42 -10.50 -2.79
N MET A 22 -10.32 -10.35 -2.07
CA MET A 22 -9.27 -9.39 -2.42
C MET A 22 -8.64 -9.72 -3.79
N ASN A 23 -8.38 -11.00 -4.08
CA ASN A 23 -7.84 -11.42 -5.37
C ASN A 23 -8.83 -11.15 -6.51
N ARG A 24 -10.14 -11.32 -6.26
CA ARG A 24 -11.19 -10.97 -7.23
C ARG A 24 -11.17 -9.48 -7.54
N GLU A 25 -11.20 -8.62 -6.53
CA GLU A 25 -11.22 -7.17 -6.73
C GLU A 25 -9.93 -6.66 -7.37
N LEU A 26 -8.77 -7.18 -6.96
CA LEU A 26 -7.50 -6.87 -7.60
C LEU A 26 -7.47 -7.32 -9.07
N SER A 27 -8.00 -8.51 -9.39
CA SER A 27 -8.03 -9.01 -10.77
C SER A 27 -8.90 -8.13 -11.67
N LYS A 28 -10.07 -7.70 -11.19
CA LYS A 28 -10.92 -6.76 -11.93
C LYS A 28 -10.26 -5.39 -12.13
N ALA A 29 -9.55 -4.91 -11.11
CA ALA A 29 -8.82 -3.65 -11.22
C ALA A 29 -7.66 -3.72 -12.23
N ALA A 30 -6.93 -4.83 -12.23
CA ALA A 30 -5.86 -5.11 -13.18
C ALA A 30 -6.40 -5.19 -14.62
N GLU A 31 -7.53 -5.86 -14.82
CA GLU A 31 -8.21 -5.95 -16.12
C GLU A 31 -8.64 -4.57 -16.63
N ARG A 32 -9.34 -3.77 -15.80
CA ARG A 32 -9.78 -2.41 -16.18
C ARG A 32 -8.63 -1.48 -16.54
N SER A 33 -7.47 -1.66 -15.91
CA SER A 33 -6.29 -0.81 -16.12
C SER A 33 -5.33 -1.34 -17.19
N GLY A 34 -5.56 -2.54 -17.72
CA GLY A 34 -4.66 -3.20 -18.66
C GLY A 34 -3.30 -3.58 -18.08
N ARG A 35 -3.21 -3.76 -16.74
CA ARG A 35 -1.95 -4.07 -16.03
C ARG A 35 -1.91 -5.51 -15.54
N SER A 36 -0.71 -5.98 -15.21
CA SER A 36 -0.56 -7.20 -14.42
C SER A 36 -1.07 -6.99 -13.00
N LYS A 37 -1.51 -8.08 -12.34
CA LYS A 37 -2.01 -8.00 -10.95
C LYS A 37 -0.96 -7.45 -9.99
N SER A 38 0.32 -7.83 -10.15
CA SER A 38 1.42 -7.34 -9.32
C SER A 38 1.69 -5.85 -9.54
N GLY A 39 1.62 -5.38 -10.79
CA GLY A 39 1.75 -3.96 -11.10
C GLY A 39 0.62 -3.13 -10.51
N GLU A 40 -0.62 -3.59 -10.64
CA GLU A 40 -1.78 -2.92 -10.05
C GLU A 40 -1.73 -2.93 -8.52
N ALA A 41 -1.30 -4.05 -7.89
CA ALA A 41 -1.13 -4.13 -6.44
C ALA A 41 -0.07 -3.14 -5.93
N ARG A 42 1.07 -3.04 -6.62
CA ARG A 42 2.12 -2.07 -6.30
C ARG A 42 1.60 -0.63 -6.38
N LEU A 43 0.89 -0.29 -7.45
CA LEU A 43 0.33 1.05 -7.63
C LEU A 43 -0.71 1.38 -6.57
N ARG A 44 -1.61 0.45 -6.25
CA ARG A 44 -2.60 0.64 -5.18
C ARG A 44 -1.97 0.80 -3.81
N LEU A 45 -0.91 0.03 -3.51
CA LEU A 45 -0.17 0.18 -2.26
C LEU A 45 0.52 1.55 -2.19
N MET A 46 1.18 1.97 -3.27
CA MET A 46 1.83 3.29 -3.37
C MET A 46 0.82 4.42 -3.21
N ASP A 47 -0.30 4.36 -3.93
CA ASP A 47 -1.40 5.33 -3.87
C ASP A 47 -1.94 5.42 -2.44
N HIS A 48 -2.25 4.27 -1.84
CA HIS A 48 -2.78 4.23 -0.49
C HIS A 48 -1.79 4.80 0.55
N LEU A 49 -0.51 4.45 0.46
CA LEU A 49 0.51 4.99 1.38
C LEU A 49 0.79 6.49 1.16
N THR A 50 0.53 7.02 -0.04
CA THR A 50 0.74 8.45 -0.36
C THR A 50 -0.41 9.30 0.15
N PHE A 51 -1.65 8.85 -0.05
CA PHE A 51 -2.85 9.64 0.24
C PHE A 51 -3.47 9.34 1.60
N PHE A 52 -3.18 8.18 2.20
CA PHE A 52 -3.73 7.77 3.48
C PHE A 52 -2.60 7.60 4.50
N SER A 53 -2.51 8.58 5.41
CA SER A 53 -1.52 8.56 6.50
C SER A 53 -1.82 7.49 7.55
N GLU A 54 -3.09 7.15 7.73
CA GLU A 54 -3.56 6.19 8.71
C GLU A 54 -4.59 5.26 8.09
N ILE A 55 -4.36 3.96 8.23
CA ILE A 55 -5.40 2.96 8.02
C ILE A 55 -6.12 2.82 9.36
N ALA A 56 -7.47 2.83 9.34
CA ALA A 56 -8.31 2.73 10.52
C ALA A 56 -8.05 1.40 11.25
N CYS A 57 -7.06 1.37 12.14
CA CYS A 57 -6.82 0.29 13.07
C CYS A 57 -7.70 0.50 14.29
N SER A 58 -8.37 -0.55 14.75
CA SER A 58 -9.11 -0.52 16.01
C SER A 58 -8.22 0.01 17.13
N GLY A 59 -8.63 1.10 17.78
CA GLY A 59 -7.91 1.72 18.89
C GLY A 59 -7.07 2.96 18.56
N LYS A 60 -6.91 3.36 17.28
CA LYS A 60 -6.31 4.65 16.94
C LYS A 60 -7.40 5.69 16.65
N ARG A 61 -7.52 6.69 17.53
CA ARG A 61 -8.36 7.88 17.29
C ARG A 61 -7.60 8.76 16.29
N PHE A 62 -8.20 9.07 15.15
CA PHE A 62 -7.65 10.02 14.20
C PHE A 62 -7.31 11.33 14.92
N SER A 63 -6.07 11.79 14.81
CA SER A 63 -5.76 13.17 15.21
C SER A 63 -6.37 14.08 14.15
N HIS A 64 -7.55 14.61 14.46
CA HIS A 64 -8.16 15.67 13.68
C HIS A 64 -7.31 16.92 13.90
N ASN A 65 -6.30 17.12 13.06
CA ASN A 65 -5.63 18.38 12.98
C ASN A 65 -6.36 19.21 11.93
N ASP A 66 -7.43 19.85 12.38
CA ASP A 66 -8.07 20.94 11.65
C ASP A 66 -7.02 21.99 11.32
N LYS A 67 -6.90 22.34 10.04
CA LYS A 67 -6.26 23.57 9.59
C LYS A 67 -7.34 24.53 9.16
#